data_AF-A0A946YKW8-F1
#
_entry.id   AF-A0A946YKW8-F1
#
_cell.length_a   1.000
_cell.length_b   1.000
_cell.length_c   1.000
_cell.angle_alpha   90.00
_cell.angle_beta   90.00
_cell.angle_gamma   90.00
#
_symmetry.space_group_name_H-M   'P 1'
#
loop_
_entity.id
_entity.type
_entity.pdbx_description
1 polymer ?
#
loop_
_entity_poly.entity_id
_entity_poly.type
_entity_poly.pdbx_seq_one_letter_code
_entity_poly.pdbx_strand_id
1 'polypeptide(L)'
;MSSRIFLLLSPLLPPSLTWLTWLRGSLIVSAIALLPMTVASQELAVTQCAGSCPQYSSTFSASNSKVVIHHLYAAGLNKYSRRADWVAYRLTRDAVGVASLLPREWQPDRLADFSEAAELADLDPDVPLPDIARSVSPYGGISEPVSNEQNRVRLAPLTSFADTPYWSELNNTSNMLPMPAPLRLGAWLRLEQALNSMLTSREEIHVVTGPVYFENSAPGSESLQPGLNLAGYF
;
A
#
# COMPACT_ATOMS: atom_id res chain seq x y z
N MET A 1 73.35 -41.82 -26.67
CA MET A 1 73.51 -41.74 -25.20
C MET A 1 72.11 -41.59 -24.61
N SER A 2 71.40 -42.70 -24.42
CA SER A 2 71.30 -43.54 -23.21
C SER A 2 69.99 -43.26 -22.47
N SER A 3 69.05 -44.17 -22.73
CA SER A 3 67.80 -44.49 -22.04
C SER A 3 67.82 -44.33 -20.52
N ARG A 4 66.65 -44.02 -19.92
CA ARG A 4 66.00 -44.85 -18.88
C ARG A 4 64.60 -44.36 -18.53
N ILE A 5 63.63 -45.25 -18.78
CA ILE A 5 62.35 -45.34 -18.07
C ILE A 5 62.63 -45.68 -16.61
N PHE A 6 62.01 -44.96 -15.67
CA PHE A 6 61.90 -45.39 -14.27
C PHE A 6 60.44 -45.26 -13.81
N LEU A 7 59.88 -46.42 -13.49
CA LEU A 7 58.63 -46.63 -12.77
C LEU A 7 58.75 -45.99 -11.38
N LEU A 8 57.87 -45.06 -11.04
CA LEU A 8 57.70 -44.60 -9.66
C LEU A 8 56.51 -45.33 -9.02
N LEU A 9 56.91 -46.32 -8.23
CA LEU A 9 56.25 -46.92 -7.07
C LEU A 9 55.08 -46.08 -6.50
N SER A 10 53.88 -46.64 -6.54
CA SER A 10 52.78 -46.24 -5.67
C SER A 10 53.12 -46.65 -4.23
N PRO A 11 53.12 -45.75 -3.23
CA PRO A 11 53.23 -46.15 -1.85
C PRO A 11 51.89 -46.77 -1.42
N LEU A 12 51.93 -48.07 -1.13
CA LEU A 12 50.90 -48.78 -0.37
C LEU A 12 50.76 -48.14 1.00
N LEU A 13 49.85 -47.18 1.14
CA LEU A 13 49.41 -46.68 2.45
C LEU A 13 48.44 -47.69 3.08
N PRO A 14 48.56 -47.95 4.40
CA PRO A 14 47.72 -48.91 5.10
C PRO A 14 46.25 -48.45 5.17
N PRO A 15 45.27 -49.38 5.09
CA PRO A 15 43.84 -49.07 5.02
C PRO A 15 43.22 -48.52 6.33
N SER A 16 44.01 -48.29 7.37
CA SER A 16 43.50 -47.89 8.70
C SER A 16 43.48 -46.38 8.95
N LEU A 17 43.89 -45.54 7.99
CA LEU A 17 43.98 -44.08 8.14
C LEU A 17 43.12 -43.27 7.17
N THR A 18 42.32 -43.92 6.33
CA THR A 18 41.40 -43.26 5.39
C THR A 18 40.06 -42.89 6.01
N TRP A 19 39.59 -43.56 7.07
CA TRP A 19 38.30 -43.25 7.69
C TRP A 19 38.28 -41.88 8.42
N LEU A 20 39.41 -41.44 8.99
CA LEU A 20 39.53 -40.17 9.70
C LEU A 20 39.52 -38.95 8.77
N THR A 21 40.02 -39.08 7.54
CA THR A 21 40.02 -37.98 6.56
C THR A 21 38.65 -37.80 5.91
N TRP A 22 37.89 -38.89 5.71
CA TRP A 22 36.50 -38.84 5.24
C TRP A 22 35.53 -38.32 6.31
N LEU A 23 35.73 -38.64 7.58
CA LEU A 23 34.95 -38.06 8.69
C LEU A 23 35.21 -36.56 8.83
N ARG A 24 36.46 -36.10 8.71
CA ARG A 24 36.79 -34.66 8.76
C ARG A 24 36.24 -33.89 7.55
N GLY A 25 36.25 -34.47 6.34
CA GLY A 25 35.63 -33.85 5.17
C GLY A 25 34.09 -33.77 5.29
N SER A 26 33.45 -34.82 5.78
CA SER A 26 31.99 -34.87 6.00
C SER A 26 31.52 -33.89 7.08
N LEU A 27 32.30 -33.71 8.16
CA LEU A 27 31.98 -32.77 9.24
C LEU A 27 32.04 -31.30 8.77
N ILE A 28 32.93 -30.96 7.85
CA ILE A 28 33.04 -29.62 7.27
C ILE A 28 31.89 -29.34 6.29
N VAL A 29 31.47 -30.31 5.48
CA VAL A 29 30.31 -30.16 4.57
C VAL A 29 29.00 -30.05 5.36
N SER A 30 28.85 -30.81 6.45
CA SER A 30 27.70 -30.70 7.35
C SER A 30 27.64 -29.34 8.08
N ALA A 31 28.79 -28.77 8.45
CA ALA A 31 28.86 -27.46 9.10
C ALA A 31 28.45 -26.29 8.17
N ILE A 32 28.67 -26.40 6.86
CA ILE A 32 28.27 -25.37 5.89
C ILE A 32 26.75 -25.41 5.60
N ALA A 33 26.10 -26.56 5.74
CA ALA A 33 24.65 -26.71 5.55
C ALA A 33 23.80 -26.17 6.72
N LEU A 34 24.43 -25.75 7.83
CA LEU A 34 23.76 -25.19 9.02
C LEU A 34 23.85 -23.65 9.11
N LEU A 35 24.31 -22.97 8.06
CA LEU A 35 24.24 -21.50 8.01
C LEU A 35 22.76 -21.08 7.97
N PRO A 36 22.27 -20.34 8.99
CA PRO A 36 20.89 -19.86 8.99
C PRO A 36 20.72 -18.91 7.80
N MET A 37 19.84 -19.28 6.87
CA MET A 37 19.39 -18.36 5.82
C MET A 37 18.69 -17.19 6.51
N THR A 38 19.38 -16.05 6.57
CA THR A 38 18.77 -14.82 7.05
C THR A 38 17.80 -14.35 5.97
N VAL A 39 16.51 -14.46 6.26
CA VAL A 39 15.46 -13.88 5.42
C VAL A 39 15.52 -12.37 5.64
N ALA A 40 16.11 -11.64 4.70
CA ALA A 40 16.04 -10.19 4.69
C ALA A 40 14.61 -9.78 4.30
N SER A 41 13.89 -9.14 5.22
CA SER A 41 12.62 -8.47 4.89
C SER A 41 12.93 -7.24 4.04
N GLN A 42 12.28 -7.11 2.88
CA GLN A 42 12.44 -5.94 2.04
C GLN A 42 11.64 -4.79 2.66
N GLU A 43 12.34 -3.72 3.06
CA GLU A 43 11.69 -2.49 3.51
C GLU A 43 11.18 -1.73 2.29
N LEU A 44 9.85 -1.75 2.08
CA LEU A 44 9.21 -0.96 1.03
C LEU A 44 9.19 0.51 1.45
N ALA A 45 10.11 1.31 0.93
CA ALA A 45 10.14 2.74 1.16
C ALA A 45 9.10 3.46 0.28
N VAL A 46 7.99 3.86 0.89
CA VAL A 46 6.90 4.60 0.22
C VAL A 46 7.13 6.09 0.39
N THR A 47 7.34 6.80 -0.72
CA THR A 47 7.67 8.23 -0.71
C THR A 47 6.57 9.08 -0.08
N GLN A 48 5.31 8.70 -0.27
CA GLN A 48 4.13 9.37 0.29
C GLN A 48 4.08 9.27 1.82
N CYS A 49 4.74 8.26 2.39
CA CYS A 49 4.82 8.00 3.83
C CYS A 49 6.18 8.39 4.45
N ALA A 50 7.05 9.08 3.71
CA ALA A 50 8.42 9.40 4.14
C ALA A 50 9.25 8.16 4.57
N GLY A 51 9.01 7.01 3.94
CA GLY A 51 9.63 5.73 4.32
C GLY A 51 8.58 4.68 4.63
N SER A 52 8.14 4.58 5.88
CA SER A 52 7.17 3.56 6.32
C SER A 52 5.78 4.14 6.54
N CYS A 53 4.77 3.48 5.96
CA CYS A 53 3.37 3.87 6.14
C CYS A 53 2.83 3.48 7.53
N PRO A 54 1.77 4.15 8.02
CA PRO A 54 1.15 3.83 9.29
C PRO A 54 0.79 2.34 9.40
N GLN A 55 1.18 1.72 10.51
CA GLN A 55 0.92 0.32 10.78
C GLN A 55 -0.28 0.14 11.72
N TYR A 56 -1.03 -0.94 11.51
CA TYR A 56 -2.13 -1.31 12.38
C TYR A 56 -1.60 -2.03 13.62
N SER A 57 -2.06 -1.62 14.80
CA SER A 57 -1.58 -2.14 16.08
C SER A 57 -2.03 -3.57 16.38
N SER A 58 -3.13 -4.03 15.77
CA SER A 58 -3.68 -5.37 15.99
C SER A 58 -3.65 -6.21 14.70
N THR A 59 -3.40 -7.51 14.85
CA THR A 59 -3.44 -8.46 13.73
C THR A 59 -4.81 -8.50 13.06
N PHE A 60 -5.89 -8.29 13.83
CA PHE A 60 -7.26 -8.24 13.31
C PHE A 60 -7.49 -7.00 12.43
N SER A 61 -7.01 -5.83 12.84
CA SER A 61 -7.09 -4.62 12.01
C SER A 61 -6.22 -4.77 10.77
N ALA A 62 -5.01 -5.33 10.92
CA ALA A 62 -4.11 -5.57 9.80
C ALA A 62 -4.74 -6.51 8.75
N SER A 63 -5.36 -7.62 9.17
CA SER A 63 -6.01 -8.57 8.26
C SER A 63 -7.30 -8.05 7.61
N ASN A 64 -7.93 -7.03 8.21
CA ASN A 64 -9.12 -6.37 7.68
C ASN A 64 -8.81 -5.00 7.06
N SER A 65 -7.55 -4.78 6.71
CA SER A 65 -7.10 -3.57 6.04
C SER A 65 -6.41 -3.89 4.72
N LYS A 66 -6.45 -2.95 3.80
CA LYS A 66 -5.70 -3.00 2.54
C LYS A 66 -5.00 -1.68 2.33
N VAL A 67 -3.70 -1.71 2.09
CA VAL A 67 -2.95 -0.50 1.73
C VAL A 67 -2.93 -0.37 0.22
N VAL A 68 -3.38 0.77 -0.29
CA VAL A 68 -3.32 1.13 -1.71
C VAL A 68 -2.30 2.26 -1.89
N ILE A 69 -1.48 2.15 -2.93
CA ILE A 69 -0.45 3.14 -3.23
C ILE A 69 -0.72 3.69 -4.63
N HIS A 70 -1.02 4.98 -4.69
CA HIS A 70 -1.20 5.75 -5.92
C HIS A 70 0.02 6.66 -6.13
N HIS A 71 0.08 7.37 -7.26
CA HIS A 71 1.20 8.27 -7.55
C HIS A 71 1.23 9.44 -6.55
N LEU A 72 0.06 9.97 -6.20
CA LEU A 72 -0.04 11.18 -5.38
C LEU A 72 -0.20 10.92 -3.87
N TYR A 73 -0.73 9.77 -3.49
CA TYR A 73 -1.00 9.43 -2.09
C TYR A 73 -0.96 7.92 -1.86
N ALA A 74 -0.75 7.52 -0.61
CA ALA A 74 -0.99 6.17 -0.13
C ALA A 74 -2.16 6.19 0.84
N ALA A 75 -3.00 5.15 0.84
CA ALA A 75 -4.13 5.06 1.74
C ALA A 75 -4.24 3.68 2.37
N GLY A 76 -4.52 3.61 3.66
CA GLY A 76 -4.94 2.41 4.35
C GLY A 76 -6.45 2.34 4.34
N LEU A 77 -7.02 1.30 3.74
CA LEU A 77 -8.46 1.12 3.60
C LEU A 77 -8.98 0.04 4.54
N ASN A 78 -10.15 0.28 5.12
CA ASN A 78 -10.86 -0.72 5.89
C ASN A 78 -11.71 -1.60 4.98
N LYS A 79 -11.60 -2.93 5.13
CA LYS A 79 -12.33 -3.92 4.32
C LYS A 79 -13.85 -3.79 4.44
N TYR A 80 -14.34 -3.42 5.62
CA TYR A 80 -15.77 -3.36 5.91
C TYR A 80 -16.37 -2.05 5.43
N SER A 81 -15.83 -0.92 5.89
CA SER A 81 -16.39 0.40 5.54
C SER A 81 -16.05 0.86 4.12
N ARG A 82 -15.05 0.23 3.48
CA ARG A 82 -14.49 0.61 2.17
C ARG A 82 -14.03 2.07 2.12
N ARG A 83 -13.61 2.60 3.26
CA ARG A 83 -13.11 3.98 3.44
C ARG A 83 -11.68 3.95 3.92
N ALA A 84 -11.00 5.08 3.79
CA ALA A 84 -9.64 5.23 4.31
C ALA A 84 -9.64 5.38 5.83
N ASP A 85 -8.87 4.52 6.50
CA ASP A 85 -8.46 4.67 7.90
C ASP A 85 -7.31 5.69 8.03
N TRP A 86 -6.52 5.87 6.98
CA TRP A 86 -5.54 6.94 6.86
C TRP A 86 -5.18 7.19 5.39
N VAL A 87 -4.74 8.40 5.08
CA VAL A 87 -4.17 8.81 3.80
C VAL A 87 -2.88 9.57 4.09
N ALA A 88 -1.80 9.15 3.44
CA ALA A 88 -0.48 9.77 3.51
C ALA A 88 -0.10 10.34 2.15
N TYR A 89 0.47 11.53 2.13
CA TYR A 89 0.91 12.16 0.90
C TYR A 89 2.10 13.10 1.12
N ARG A 90 2.86 13.30 0.04
CA ARG A 90 4.01 14.20 0.01
C ARG A 90 3.68 15.42 -0.83
N LEU A 91 3.67 16.57 -0.19
CA LEU A 91 3.49 17.87 -0.82
C LEU A 91 4.82 18.41 -1.30
N THR A 92 4.87 18.86 -2.55
CA THR A 92 6.01 19.56 -3.14
C THR A 92 5.53 20.84 -3.82
N ARG A 93 6.41 21.83 -3.93
CA ARG A 93 6.07 23.12 -4.56
C ARG A 93 5.60 22.96 -6.00
N ASP A 94 6.24 22.07 -6.74
CA ASP A 94 6.01 21.86 -8.17
C ASP A 94 4.68 21.15 -8.48
N ALA A 95 4.03 20.56 -7.47
CA ALA A 95 2.73 19.90 -7.63
C ALA A 95 1.54 20.86 -7.42
N VAL A 96 1.77 21.99 -6.72
CA VAL A 96 0.71 22.95 -6.36
C VAL A 96 0.26 23.71 -7.61
N GLY A 97 -1.05 23.77 -7.85
CA GLY A 97 -1.59 24.42 -9.04
C GLY A 97 -3.01 24.94 -8.88
N VAL A 98 -3.56 25.47 -9.98
CA VAL A 98 -4.93 26.02 -10.02
C VAL A 98 -5.93 24.92 -10.37
N ALA A 99 -6.71 24.47 -9.38
CA ALA A 99 -7.69 23.40 -9.55
C ALA A 99 -9.07 23.86 -10.06
N SER A 100 -9.26 25.14 -10.41
CA SER A 100 -10.59 25.69 -10.73
C SER A 100 -11.26 24.99 -11.91
N LEU A 101 -10.47 24.58 -12.90
CA LEU A 101 -10.94 23.91 -14.13
C LEU A 101 -10.91 22.38 -14.07
N LEU A 102 -10.41 21.80 -12.97
CA LEU A 102 -10.30 20.35 -12.85
C LEU A 102 -11.67 19.72 -12.49
N PRO A 103 -12.09 18.66 -13.21
CA PRO A 103 -13.27 17.87 -12.88
C PRO A 103 -13.24 17.32 -11.44
N ARG A 104 -14.40 17.34 -10.77
CA ARG A 104 -14.57 16.88 -9.38
C ARG A 104 -15.40 15.61 -9.25
N GLU A 105 -15.64 14.94 -10.36
CA GLU A 105 -16.41 13.69 -10.45
C GLU A 105 -15.67 12.57 -9.74
N TRP A 106 -16.39 11.81 -8.93
CA TRP A 106 -15.83 10.73 -8.14
C TRP A 106 -15.72 9.46 -8.96
N GLN A 107 -14.61 8.74 -8.79
CA GLN A 107 -14.36 7.50 -9.52
C GLN A 107 -14.09 6.34 -8.55
N PRO A 108 -14.59 5.14 -8.86
CA PRO A 108 -14.25 3.95 -8.10
C PRO A 108 -12.76 3.66 -8.23
N ASP A 109 -12.10 3.39 -7.11
CA ASP A 109 -10.70 2.98 -7.10
C ASP A 109 -10.57 1.48 -7.38
N ARG A 110 -9.88 1.13 -8.47
CA ARG A 110 -9.62 -0.27 -8.84
C ARG A 110 -8.70 -0.98 -7.84
N LEU A 111 -7.75 -0.25 -7.25
CA LEU A 111 -6.85 -0.82 -6.25
C LEU A 111 -7.56 -1.09 -4.92
N ALA A 112 -8.69 -0.41 -4.68
CA ALA A 112 -9.52 -0.60 -3.49
C ALA A 112 -10.43 -1.83 -3.57
N ASP A 113 -10.42 -2.60 -4.66
CA ASP A 113 -11.21 -3.82 -4.72
C ASP A 113 -10.65 -4.86 -3.74
N PHE A 114 -11.52 -5.37 -2.87
CA PHE A 114 -11.19 -6.39 -1.85
C PHE A 114 -11.51 -7.81 -2.35
N SER A 115 -11.79 -7.99 -3.65
CA SER A 115 -12.10 -9.30 -4.23
C SER A 115 -10.87 -10.22 -4.21
N GLU A 116 -11.00 -11.39 -3.59
CA GLU A 116 -9.99 -12.47 -3.62
C GLU A 116 -9.72 -12.95 -5.06
N ALA A 117 -10.70 -12.75 -5.97
CA ALA A 117 -10.57 -13.07 -7.39
C ALA A 117 -9.59 -12.13 -8.13
N ALA A 118 -9.45 -10.87 -7.73
CA ALA A 118 -8.47 -9.97 -8.33
C ALA A 118 -7.03 -10.38 -7.99
N GLU A 119 -6.81 -10.94 -6.80
CA GLU A 119 -5.52 -11.49 -6.38
C GLU A 119 -5.16 -12.79 -7.12
N LEU A 120 -6.18 -13.58 -7.52
CA LEU A 120 -6.02 -14.79 -8.34
C LEU A 120 -5.87 -14.49 -9.84
N ALA A 121 -6.41 -13.36 -10.32
CA ALA A 121 -6.32 -12.96 -11.72
C ALA A 121 -4.90 -12.56 -12.14
N ASP A 122 -4.04 -12.16 -11.20
CA ASP A 122 -2.62 -11.87 -11.47
C ASP A 122 -1.75 -13.14 -11.54
N LEU A 123 -2.28 -14.32 -11.20
CA LEU A 123 -1.53 -15.58 -11.14
C LEU A 123 -1.72 -16.52 -12.34
N ASP A 124 -2.69 -16.26 -13.23
CA ASP A 124 -2.95 -17.13 -14.38
C ASP A 124 -3.42 -16.33 -15.63
N PRO A 125 -2.57 -16.18 -16.66
CA PRO A 125 -2.95 -15.48 -17.90
C PRO A 125 -3.92 -16.27 -18.80
N ASP A 126 -4.21 -17.55 -18.49
CA ASP A 126 -5.03 -18.43 -19.34
C ASP A 126 -6.44 -18.70 -18.79
N VAL A 127 -6.88 -18.03 -17.72
CA VAL A 127 -8.28 -18.12 -17.29
C VAL A 127 -9.17 -17.32 -18.25
N PRO A 128 -10.10 -17.96 -18.99
CA PRO A 128 -11.01 -17.24 -19.84
C PRO A 128 -11.97 -16.43 -18.97
N LEU A 129 -11.72 -15.12 -18.90
CA LEU A 129 -12.60 -14.09 -18.34
C LEU A 129 -13.79 -13.88 -19.29
N PRO A 130 -14.82 -14.72 -19.23
CA PRO A 130 -16.14 -14.12 -19.17
C PRO A 130 -17.11 -15.02 -18.40
N ASP A 131 -17.39 -14.71 -17.14
CA ASP A 131 -18.74 -14.96 -16.57
C ASP A 131 -18.94 -14.37 -15.16
N ILE A 132 -17.90 -13.89 -14.48
CA ILE A 132 -18.05 -13.18 -13.19
C ILE A 132 -18.35 -11.68 -13.39
N ALA A 133 -18.09 -11.14 -14.58
CA ALA A 133 -18.42 -9.74 -14.93
C ALA A 133 -19.92 -9.50 -15.24
N ARG A 134 -20.79 -10.54 -15.15
CA ARG A 134 -22.20 -10.48 -15.56
C ARG A 134 -23.19 -10.07 -14.46
N SER A 135 -22.74 -9.66 -13.28
CA SER A 135 -23.64 -9.06 -12.27
C SER A 135 -23.60 -7.53 -12.22
N VAL A 136 -22.77 -6.87 -13.05
CA VAL A 136 -22.81 -5.42 -13.24
C VAL A 136 -23.39 -5.15 -14.62
N SER A 137 -24.69 -4.81 -14.66
CA SER A 137 -25.35 -4.43 -15.91
C SER A 137 -24.60 -3.27 -16.59
N PRO A 138 -24.33 -3.32 -17.91
CA PRO A 138 -23.73 -2.20 -18.66
C PRO A 138 -24.57 -0.90 -18.63
N TYR A 139 -25.83 -0.99 -18.19
CA TYR A 139 -26.75 0.12 -17.98
C TYR A 139 -27.20 0.25 -16.51
N GLY A 140 -26.63 -0.57 -15.62
CA GLY A 140 -26.93 -0.57 -14.19
C GLY A 140 -25.99 0.37 -13.46
N GLY A 141 -26.23 1.67 -13.61
CA GLY A 141 -25.69 2.65 -12.69
C GLY A 141 -26.26 2.39 -11.29
N ILE A 142 -25.56 1.61 -10.48
CA ILE A 142 -25.61 1.78 -9.03
C ILE A 142 -24.66 2.95 -8.73
N SER A 143 -25.05 4.14 -9.17
CA SER A 143 -24.67 5.33 -8.44
C SER A 143 -25.31 5.18 -7.06
N GLU A 144 -24.49 5.15 -6.01
CA GLU A 144 -25.00 5.61 -4.71
C GLU A 144 -25.76 6.91 -4.97
N PRO A 145 -26.94 7.12 -4.34
CA PRO A 145 -27.74 8.29 -4.61
C PRO A 145 -26.89 9.56 -4.55
N VAL A 146 -26.94 10.31 -5.65
CA VAL A 146 -26.21 11.55 -5.99
C VAL A 146 -26.39 12.67 -4.94
N SER A 147 -27.16 12.45 -3.88
CA SER A 147 -27.44 13.41 -2.81
C SER A 147 -26.36 13.51 -1.71
N ASN A 148 -25.39 12.60 -1.65
CA ASN A 148 -24.39 12.56 -0.56
C ASN A 148 -22.97 13.02 -0.96
N GLU A 149 -22.75 13.37 -2.23
CA GLU A 149 -21.43 13.76 -2.73
C GLU A 149 -20.93 15.09 -2.14
N GLN A 150 -21.84 16.05 -1.88
CA GLN A 150 -21.45 17.32 -1.27
C GLN A 150 -20.95 17.19 0.18
N ASN A 151 -21.30 16.09 0.86
CA ASN A 151 -20.85 15.78 2.22
C ASN A 151 -19.62 14.87 2.22
N ARG A 152 -18.86 14.81 1.14
CA ARG A 152 -17.57 14.12 1.09
C ARG A 152 -16.41 15.11 0.92
N VAL A 153 -15.26 14.75 1.48
CA VAL A 153 -14.00 15.49 1.38
C VAL A 153 -12.93 14.62 0.75
N ARG A 154 -12.00 15.26 0.05
CA ARG A 154 -10.74 14.63 -0.36
C ARG A 154 -9.74 14.77 0.78
N LEU A 155 -9.12 13.68 1.22
CA LEU A 155 -8.10 13.74 2.27
C LEU A 155 -6.79 14.32 1.74
N ALA A 156 -6.33 13.83 0.59
CA ALA A 156 -5.30 14.46 -0.21
C ALA A 156 -5.93 15.57 -1.09
N PRO A 157 -5.57 16.85 -0.88
CA PRO A 157 -6.26 17.99 -1.48
C PRO A 157 -5.93 18.20 -2.97
N LEU A 158 -6.97 18.45 -3.78
CA LEU A 158 -6.84 18.66 -5.23
C LEU A 158 -5.90 19.83 -5.58
N THR A 159 -5.96 20.93 -4.84
CA THR A 159 -5.14 22.13 -5.11
C THR A 159 -3.65 21.89 -4.91
N SER A 160 -3.27 20.93 -4.08
CA SER A 160 -1.86 20.65 -3.78
C SER A 160 -1.16 19.79 -4.83
N PHE A 161 -1.93 19.21 -5.76
CA PHE A 161 -1.42 18.37 -6.84
C PHE A 161 -2.01 18.73 -8.21
N ALA A 162 -2.61 19.91 -8.31
CA ALA A 162 -3.32 20.33 -9.52
C ALA A 162 -2.39 20.55 -10.73
N ASP A 163 -1.08 20.72 -10.50
CA ASP A 163 -0.08 20.84 -11.58
C ASP A 163 0.56 19.49 -11.96
N THR A 164 0.00 18.38 -11.48
CA THR A 164 0.48 17.03 -11.81
C THR A 164 -0.38 16.37 -12.88
N PRO A 165 0.16 15.49 -13.75
CA PRO A 165 -0.65 14.74 -14.70
C PRO A 165 -1.54 13.67 -14.03
N TYR A 166 -1.28 13.35 -12.76
CA TYR A 166 -1.96 12.32 -11.98
C TYR A 166 -3.11 12.87 -11.13
N TRP A 167 -3.46 14.16 -11.26
CA TRP A 167 -4.47 14.84 -10.43
C TRP A 167 -5.81 14.08 -10.34
N SER A 168 -6.15 13.32 -11.39
CA SER A 168 -7.39 12.55 -11.45
C SER A 168 -7.47 11.47 -10.37
N GLU A 169 -6.35 10.91 -9.92
CA GLU A 169 -6.30 9.94 -8.82
C GLU A 169 -6.88 10.49 -7.52
N LEU A 170 -6.85 11.82 -7.31
CA LEU A 170 -7.42 12.44 -6.12
C LEU A 170 -8.94 12.35 -6.05
N ASN A 171 -9.59 11.97 -7.16
CA ASN A 171 -11.03 11.73 -7.24
C ASN A 171 -11.41 10.27 -6.93
N ASN A 172 -10.44 9.40 -6.65
CA ASN A 172 -10.68 8.03 -6.25
C ASN A 172 -11.44 7.95 -4.93
N THR A 173 -12.34 6.97 -4.81
CA THR A 173 -13.08 6.70 -3.57
C THR A 173 -12.19 6.36 -2.37
N SER A 174 -10.96 5.87 -2.60
CA SER A 174 -9.97 5.65 -1.54
C SER A 174 -9.43 6.93 -0.91
N ASN A 175 -9.58 8.08 -1.55
CA ASN A 175 -9.19 9.39 -1.03
C ASN A 175 -10.37 10.13 -0.36
N MET A 176 -11.49 9.46 -0.09
CA MET A 176 -12.75 10.14 0.24
C MET A 176 -13.31 9.72 1.59
N LEU A 177 -13.72 10.73 2.38
CA LEU A 177 -14.41 10.54 3.64
C LEU A 177 -15.69 11.38 3.73
N PRO A 178 -16.70 10.93 4.47
CA PRO A 178 -17.83 11.79 4.83
C PRO A 178 -17.31 12.93 5.70
N MET A 179 -17.67 14.18 5.39
CA MET A 179 -17.35 15.37 6.17
C MET A 179 -18.44 16.45 6.04
N PRO A 180 -18.94 17.00 7.16
CA PRO A 180 -19.92 18.09 7.13
C PRO A 180 -19.39 19.31 6.37
N ALA A 181 -20.25 19.91 5.53
CA ALA A 181 -19.90 21.08 4.74
C ALA A 181 -19.29 22.25 5.54
N PRO A 182 -19.76 22.59 6.77
CA PRO A 182 -19.15 23.68 7.56
C PRO A 182 -17.68 23.41 7.94
N LEU A 183 -17.32 22.16 8.24
CA LEU A 183 -15.94 21.79 8.54
C LEU A 183 -15.10 21.79 7.26
N ARG A 184 -15.62 21.15 6.20
CA ARG A 184 -14.96 20.99 4.91
C ARG A 184 -14.63 22.33 4.25
N LEU A 185 -15.59 23.25 4.21
CA LEU A 185 -15.45 24.58 3.60
C LEU A 185 -14.85 25.62 4.57
N GLY A 186 -14.73 25.28 5.85
CA GLY A 186 -14.24 26.14 6.91
C GLY A 186 -12.80 25.81 7.29
N ALA A 187 -12.62 25.21 8.48
CA ALA A 187 -11.30 24.96 9.05
C ALA A 187 -10.45 24.01 8.19
N TRP A 188 -11.06 23.00 7.57
CA TRP A 188 -10.35 22.04 6.73
C TRP A 188 -9.74 22.71 5.49
N LEU A 189 -10.54 23.47 4.73
CA LEU A 189 -10.05 24.21 3.57
C LEU A 189 -8.94 25.22 3.94
N ARG A 190 -9.04 25.87 5.10
CA ARG A 190 -7.99 26.78 5.59
C ARG A 190 -6.69 26.04 5.91
N LEU A 191 -6.78 24.83 6.47
CA LEU A 191 -5.61 23.97 6.71
C LEU A 191 -4.93 23.59 5.39
N GLU A 192 -5.70 23.15 4.39
CA GLU A 192 -5.17 22.83 3.05
C GLU A 192 -4.47 24.05 2.41
N GLN A 193 -5.07 25.23 2.50
CA GLN A 193 -4.47 26.48 2.01
C GLN A 193 -3.20 26.84 2.77
N ALA A 194 -3.19 26.66 4.10
CA ALA A 194 -2.01 26.92 4.92
C ALA A 194 -0.85 25.99 4.53
N LEU A 195 -1.10 24.69 4.34
CA LEU A 195 -0.09 23.73 3.88
C LEU A 195 0.52 24.14 2.53
N ASN A 196 -0.31 24.55 1.57
CA ASN A 196 0.18 25.05 0.28
C ASN A 196 1.03 26.32 0.43
N SER A 197 0.63 27.23 1.32
CA SER A 197 1.42 28.43 1.58
C SER A 197 2.79 28.11 2.20
N MET A 198 2.90 27.05 3.02
CA MET A 198 4.17 26.66 3.67
C MET A 198 5.22 26.18 2.67
N LEU A 199 4.80 25.61 1.53
CA LEU A 199 5.70 25.18 0.44
C LEU A 199 6.42 26.34 -0.28
N THR A 200 6.04 27.58 0.00
CA THR A 200 6.82 28.76 -0.45
C THR A 200 8.21 28.82 0.22
N SER A 201 8.33 28.28 1.43
CA SER A 201 9.55 28.31 2.24
C SER A 201 10.17 26.93 2.51
N ARG A 202 9.39 25.85 2.33
CA ARG A 202 9.85 24.46 2.46
C ARG A 202 9.92 23.80 1.10
N GLU A 203 10.82 22.84 0.94
CA GLU A 203 10.92 22.04 -0.30
C GLU A 203 9.79 21.00 -0.38
N GLU A 204 9.57 20.28 0.73
CA GLU A 204 8.53 19.26 0.83
C GLU A 204 7.89 19.22 2.22
N ILE A 205 6.67 18.70 2.29
CA ILE A 205 5.93 18.44 3.52
C ILE A 205 5.26 17.08 3.40
N HIS A 206 5.47 16.21 4.38
CA HIS A 206 4.77 14.93 4.48
C HIS A 206 3.58 15.08 5.42
N VAL A 207 2.42 14.60 4.97
CA VAL A 207 1.17 14.71 5.73
C VAL A 207 0.56 13.31 5.83
N VAL A 208 0.10 12.97 7.03
CA VAL A 208 -0.76 11.82 7.27
C VAL A 208 -2.03 12.35 7.89
N THR A 209 -3.17 11.96 7.34
CA THR A 209 -4.49 12.37 7.80
C THR A 209 -5.45 11.20 7.81
N GLY A 210 -6.46 11.25 8.66
CA GLY A 210 -7.48 10.21 8.70
C GLY A 210 -8.66 10.54 9.60
N PRO A 211 -9.68 9.67 9.62
CA PRO A 211 -10.79 9.78 10.54
C PRO A 211 -10.41 9.25 11.93
N VAL A 212 -11.08 9.79 12.95
CA VAL A 212 -11.13 9.22 14.29
C VAL A 212 -12.54 8.72 14.53
N TYR A 213 -12.67 7.51 15.09
CA TYR A 213 -13.96 6.91 15.43
C TYR A 213 -14.14 6.83 16.96
N PHE A 214 -15.37 6.86 17.45
CA PHE A 214 -15.65 6.69 18.88
C PHE A 214 -15.43 5.23 19.32
N GLU A 215 -14.85 4.98 20.50
CA GLU A 215 -14.57 3.64 21.04
C GLU A 215 -15.81 2.71 21.13
N ASN A 216 -17.01 3.28 21.25
CA ASN A 216 -18.26 2.51 21.36
C ASN A 216 -18.84 2.05 20.01
N SER A 217 -18.16 2.34 18.92
CA SER A 217 -18.52 1.79 17.61
C SER A 217 -17.77 0.49 17.40
N ALA A 218 -18.47 -0.64 17.51
CA ALA A 218 -17.85 -1.94 17.26
C ALA A 218 -17.31 -1.97 15.82
N PRO A 219 -16.12 -2.55 15.57
CA PRO A 219 -15.68 -2.86 14.21
C PRO A 219 -16.69 -3.83 13.60
N GLY A 220 -17.56 -3.33 12.73
CA GLY A 220 -18.64 -4.10 12.10
C GLY A 220 -20.06 -3.74 12.53
N SER A 221 -20.28 -2.84 13.49
CA SER A 221 -21.62 -2.27 13.73
C SER A 221 -21.85 -1.07 12.82
N GLU A 222 -22.05 -1.34 11.53
CA GLU A 222 -22.70 -0.37 10.67
C GLU A 222 -24.16 -0.25 11.12
N SER A 223 -24.49 0.81 11.84
CA SER A 223 -25.78 1.44 11.53
C SER A 223 -25.73 1.78 10.05
N LEU A 224 -26.80 1.45 9.30
CA LEU A 224 -27.00 1.71 7.87
C LEU A 224 -26.95 3.21 7.46
N GLN A 225 -26.28 4.06 8.24
CA GLN A 225 -26.07 5.47 8.00
C GLN A 225 -24.56 5.76 7.93
N PRO A 226 -24.03 6.16 6.76
CA PRO A 226 -22.63 6.52 6.64
C PRO A 226 -22.34 7.79 7.46
N GLY A 227 -21.65 7.63 8.59
CA GLY A 227 -21.15 8.76 9.42
C GLY A 227 -21.49 8.70 10.91
N LEU A 228 -22.27 7.73 11.39
CA LEU A 228 -22.77 7.74 12.79
C LEU A 228 -21.68 7.49 13.86
N ASN A 229 -20.50 7.02 13.46
CA ASN A 229 -19.43 6.62 14.38
C ASN A 229 -18.18 7.52 14.29
N LEU A 230 -18.22 8.57 13.48
CA LEU A 230 -17.07 9.45 13.26
C LEU A 230 -16.98 10.50 14.37
N ALA A 231 -15.87 10.50 15.11
CA ALA A 231 -15.57 11.45 16.17
C ALA A 231 -14.87 12.72 15.67
N GLY A 232 -14.03 12.59 14.63
CA GLY A 232 -13.26 13.70 14.09
C GLY A 232 -12.30 13.28 12.99
N TYR A 233 -11.31 14.15 12.75
CA TYR A 233 -10.24 13.95 11.78
C TYR A 233 -8.93 14.43 12.39
N PHE A 234 -7.82 13.83 11.99
CA PHE A 234 -6.47 14.25 12.34
C PHE A 234 -5.66 14.59 11.10
#